data_AF-A0AA85JR51-F1
#
_entry.id   AF-A0AA85JR51-F1
#
_cell.length_a   1.000
_cell.length_b   1.000
_cell.length_c   1.000
_cell.angle_alpha   90.00
_cell.angle_beta   90.00
_cell.angle_gamma   90.00
#
_symmetry.space_group_name_H-M   'P 1'
#
loop_
_entity.id
_entity.type
_entity.pdbx_description
1 polymer ?
#
loop_
_entity_poly.entity_id
_entity_poly.type
_entity_poly.pdbx_seq_one_letter_code
_entity_poly.pdbx_strand_id
1 'polypeptide(L)'
;MKEGRLLCTCGLFVGIALLFFTLSPYSPTCLLRSCIHGQYKVGFSSPFQGKNNEDSMLNHFKANGENESVLVFLHIQKTTGTLIERRLVKDGLVNKSCYCFGRRRCTCRTQNGNTWLVSRYSTGWLCGLHADLTELTECVDNKLNKIDRRTLHRRYIYFTILRDPIDRFISEWQHTRRGATWISASLRCNRQSPPFKYYKPCSFFIDNNNDDDGNINTTDWLNISMQSFLNCPYNLAHNRQTRMLANLSRLECYKHLTEWSQPVNNTTSLTSISPVQLALLNSAKHNLVSVIRCYGLSEYLVYSQYILQKCLCITFKRSFIEFNKLSFIQQRLMYTHAAIARSNLSSNVLEKIANVNRLDILLHNFAEKLFTYRLVRYLLFDSSLPMHFKRPLYTVWAYYYKYKSDTPLRILLFSNLIDYDNSNSTANTSRLSSFSYRLNLFLTHLFIRKGSVPVAETVLINENRRWRKKLAYDLKA
;
A
#
# COMPACT_ATOMS: atom_id res chain seq x y z
N MET A 1 -59.06 -32.59 40.00
CA MET A 1 -60.47 -32.32 40.37
C MET A 1 -60.44 -31.08 41.28
N LYS A 2 -60.92 -29.89 40.92
CA LYS A 2 -62.09 -29.53 40.11
C LYS A 2 -61.74 -28.61 38.95
N GLU A 3 -62.37 -28.90 37.82
CA GLU A 3 -62.43 -28.11 36.60
C GLU A 3 -63.45 -26.97 36.71
N GLY A 4 -63.33 -26.01 35.80
CA GLY A 4 -64.35 -24.99 35.54
C GLY A 4 -63.92 -24.05 34.42
N ARG A 5 -63.98 -24.51 33.17
CA ARG A 5 -63.85 -23.69 31.95
C ARG A 5 -65.11 -22.87 31.72
N LEU A 6 -65.00 -21.68 31.15
CA LEU A 6 -65.97 -21.19 30.16
C LEU A 6 -65.28 -20.23 29.16
N LEU A 7 -65.60 -20.40 27.89
CA LEU A 7 -65.10 -19.73 26.69
C LEU A 7 -66.34 -19.16 25.96
N CYS A 8 -66.25 -17.95 25.37
CA CYS A 8 -67.02 -17.43 24.20
C CYS A 8 -66.72 -15.91 24.09
N THR A 9 -65.95 -15.38 23.14
CA THR A 9 -66.14 -15.09 21.69
C THR A 9 -67.18 -14.01 21.32
N CYS A 10 -66.71 -13.05 20.51
CA CYS A 10 -67.43 -12.18 19.55
C CYS A 10 -68.28 -11.05 20.15
N GLY A 11 -68.36 -9.82 19.63
CA GLY A 11 -67.85 -9.14 18.44
C GLY A 11 -68.27 -7.65 18.57
N LEU A 12 -67.44 -6.72 18.10
CA LEU A 12 -67.73 -5.83 16.98
C LEU A 12 -68.95 -4.88 17.18
N PHE A 13 -68.67 -3.57 17.32
CA PHE A 13 -69.42 -2.38 16.84
C PHE A 13 -69.05 -1.18 17.76
N VAL A 14 -68.07 -0.35 17.36
CA VAL A 14 -68.20 0.89 16.56
C VAL A 14 -68.45 2.13 17.44
N GLY A 15 -67.48 3.05 17.38
CA GLY A 15 -67.66 4.50 17.53
C GLY A 15 -67.76 5.00 18.97
N ILE A 16 -67.19 6.11 19.40
CA ILE A 16 -66.57 7.27 18.76
C ILE A 16 -65.73 7.90 19.87
N ALA A 17 -64.44 8.12 19.64
CA ALA A 17 -63.66 9.14 20.34
C ALA A 17 -62.48 9.52 19.45
N LEU A 18 -62.81 10.32 18.44
CA LEU A 18 -61.90 11.17 17.71
C LEU A 18 -61.14 12.08 18.69
N LEU A 19 -59.89 12.37 18.30
CA LEU A 19 -58.98 13.44 18.73
C LEU A 19 -57.81 13.00 19.58
N PHE A 20 -56.64 13.48 19.15
CA PHE A 20 -55.29 13.34 19.70
C PHE A 20 -54.46 12.15 19.22
N PHE A 21 -54.13 12.12 17.93
CA PHE A 21 -52.78 11.71 17.50
C PHE A 21 -52.40 12.39 16.18
N THR A 22 -51.63 13.47 16.28
CA THR A 22 -50.80 13.96 15.19
C THR A 22 -49.34 13.90 15.64
N LEU A 23 -48.47 13.54 14.68
CA LEU A 23 -47.01 13.67 14.66
C LEU A 23 -46.17 12.49 15.19
N SER A 24 -45.93 11.49 14.33
CA SER A 24 -44.58 10.94 14.12
C SER A 24 -44.52 10.12 12.82
N PRO A 25 -43.83 10.60 11.76
CA PRO A 25 -43.67 9.85 10.51
C PRO A 25 -42.21 9.48 10.28
N TYR A 26 -41.83 8.19 10.36
CA TYR A 26 -40.70 7.65 9.58
C TYR A 26 -40.85 6.14 9.33
N SER A 27 -41.46 5.80 8.20
CA SER A 27 -41.04 4.68 7.35
C SER A 27 -41.48 5.01 5.92
N PRO A 28 -40.61 4.79 4.92
CA PRO A 28 -41.14 4.00 3.80
C PRO A 28 -40.13 3.02 3.20
N THR A 29 -40.62 1.81 2.98
CA THR A 29 -40.20 0.89 1.92
C THR A 29 -40.83 1.29 0.58
N CYS A 30 -40.06 1.10 -0.49
CA CYS A 30 -40.41 0.80 -1.88
C CYS A 30 -41.77 1.24 -2.46
N LEU A 31 -41.74 1.92 -3.61
CA LEU A 31 -42.65 1.65 -4.74
C LEU A 31 -42.02 2.03 -6.08
N LEU A 32 -42.15 1.10 -7.03
CA LEU A 32 -41.80 1.18 -8.45
C LEU A 32 -42.72 2.14 -9.22
N ARG A 33 -42.20 2.86 -10.23
CA ARG A 33 -42.74 2.84 -11.61
C ARG A 33 -41.87 3.59 -12.64
N SER A 34 -41.96 3.07 -13.85
CA SER A 34 -41.21 3.29 -15.09
C SER A 34 -41.59 4.55 -15.89
N CYS A 35 -40.68 5.01 -16.78
CA CYS A 35 -40.91 5.69 -18.08
C CYS A 35 -39.60 5.54 -18.92
N ILE A 36 -39.51 4.61 -19.87
CA ILE A 36 -39.71 4.68 -21.34
C ILE A 36 -38.68 5.54 -22.13
N HIS A 37 -37.84 4.80 -22.85
CA HIS A 37 -37.25 4.95 -24.21
C HIS A 37 -37.14 6.32 -24.91
N GLY A 38 -35.92 6.61 -25.37
CA GLY A 38 -35.63 7.44 -26.55
C GLY A 38 -34.35 6.94 -27.24
N GLN A 39 -34.50 6.34 -28.43
CA GLN A 39 -33.42 5.83 -29.27
C GLN A 39 -32.77 6.97 -30.06
N TYR A 40 -31.44 6.98 -30.16
CA TYR A 40 -30.72 7.53 -31.31
C TYR A 40 -29.52 6.63 -31.61
N LYS A 41 -29.58 5.94 -32.76
CA LYS A 41 -28.47 5.24 -33.40
C LYS A 41 -27.77 6.22 -34.34
N VAL A 42 -26.45 6.37 -34.21
CA VAL A 42 -25.58 6.72 -35.34
C VAL A 42 -24.45 5.69 -35.34
N GLY A 43 -24.34 4.96 -36.44
CA GLY A 43 -23.37 3.89 -36.63
C GLY A 43 -22.03 4.41 -37.11
N PHE A 44 -20.97 3.76 -36.62
CA PHE A 44 -19.73 3.58 -37.36
C PHE A 44 -19.30 2.13 -37.15
N SER A 45 -19.32 1.35 -38.24
CA SER A 45 -18.75 0.01 -38.40
C SER A 45 -17.22 0.13 -38.51
N SER A 46 -16.40 -0.64 -37.80
CA SER A 46 -15.87 -1.98 -38.16
C SER A 46 -14.63 -2.27 -37.25
N PRO A 47 -13.96 -3.44 -37.26
CA PRO A 47 -14.31 -4.63 -36.49
C PRO A 47 -13.15 -5.09 -35.56
N PHE A 48 -13.45 -5.44 -34.31
CA PHE A 48 -12.62 -6.37 -33.54
C PHE A 48 -13.55 -7.40 -32.91
N GLN A 49 -13.77 -8.50 -33.63
CA GLN A 49 -14.34 -9.72 -33.05
C GLN A 49 -13.30 -10.33 -32.11
N GLY A 50 -13.36 -9.95 -30.84
CA GLY A 50 -12.84 -10.75 -29.74
C GLY A 50 -14.04 -11.35 -29.00
N LYS A 51 -14.29 -12.65 -29.21
CA LYS A 51 -15.34 -13.40 -28.50
C LYS A 51 -15.33 -13.09 -27.00
N ASN A 52 -16.52 -12.81 -26.48
CA ASN A 52 -16.81 -12.66 -25.05
C ASN A 52 -16.29 -13.87 -24.26
N ASN A 53 -15.18 -13.68 -23.56
CA ASN A 53 -14.62 -14.61 -22.57
C ASN A 53 -14.60 -13.95 -21.17
N GLU A 54 -15.52 -13.03 -20.88
CA GLU A 54 -15.55 -12.29 -19.61
C GLU A 54 -16.39 -12.97 -18.50
N ASP A 55 -17.25 -13.94 -18.83
CA ASP A 55 -18.07 -14.67 -17.86
C ASP A 55 -17.48 -16.01 -17.39
N SER A 56 -16.35 -16.44 -17.97
CA SER A 56 -15.67 -17.69 -17.57
C SER A 56 -14.85 -17.56 -16.27
N MET A 57 -14.42 -16.35 -15.88
CA MET A 57 -13.55 -16.18 -14.70
C MET A 57 -14.27 -15.99 -13.36
N LEU A 58 -15.58 -15.73 -13.36
CA LEU A 58 -16.33 -15.47 -12.12
C LEU A 58 -16.97 -16.72 -11.50
N ASN A 59 -17.12 -17.81 -12.27
CA ASN A 59 -17.51 -19.12 -11.74
C ASN A 59 -16.35 -19.87 -11.05
N HIS A 60 -15.15 -19.30 -10.99
CA HIS A 60 -13.94 -19.94 -10.45
C HIS A 60 -13.62 -19.60 -8.97
N PHE A 61 -14.61 -19.16 -8.21
CA PHE A 61 -14.58 -19.21 -6.73
C PHE A 61 -15.61 -20.19 -6.15
N LYS A 62 -16.38 -20.88 -7.00
CA LYS A 62 -17.32 -21.95 -6.65
C LYS A 62 -17.32 -23.10 -7.68
N ALA A 63 -16.19 -23.33 -8.34
CA ALA A 63 -15.96 -24.56 -9.08
C ALA A 63 -14.90 -25.37 -8.34
N ASN A 64 -15.23 -26.60 -8.00
CA ASN A 64 -14.34 -27.60 -7.42
C ASN A 64 -12.93 -27.54 -8.06
N GLY A 65 -11.92 -27.23 -7.25
CA GLY A 65 -10.51 -27.12 -7.66
C GLY A 65 -9.72 -26.19 -6.72
N GLU A 66 -8.90 -26.78 -5.84
CA GLU A 66 -8.13 -26.14 -4.78
C GLU A 66 -7.13 -25.06 -5.26
N ASN A 67 -7.55 -23.80 -5.42
CA ASN A 67 -6.62 -22.70 -5.66
C ASN A 67 -6.12 -22.11 -4.33
N GLU A 68 -4.98 -22.59 -3.83
CA GLU A 68 -4.35 -22.04 -2.63
C GLU A 68 -3.82 -20.62 -2.86
N SER A 69 -4.14 -19.71 -1.93
CA SER A 69 -3.68 -18.32 -1.98
C SER A 69 -2.38 -18.12 -1.19
N VAL A 70 -1.38 -17.50 -1.81
CA VAL A 70 -0.07 -17.23 -1.21
C VAL A 70 0.16 -15.73 -1.10
N LEU A 71 0.43 -15.26 0.11
CA LEU A 71 0.82 -13.87 0.34
C LEU A 71 2.29 -13.69 -0.05
N VAL A 72 2.60 -12.68 -0.85
CA VAL A 72 3.97 -12.36 -1.28
C VAL A 72 4.32 -10.95 -0.86
N PHE A 73 5.24 -10.83 0.10
CA PHE A 73 5.70 -9.53 0.58
C PHE A 73 6.88 -9.03 -0.26
N LEU A 74 6.64 -7.96 -1.02
CA LEU A 74 7.69 -7.25 -1.76
C LEU A 74 8.36 -6.26 -0.80
N HIS A 75 9.53 -6.63 -0.29
CA HIS A 75 10.29 -5.82 0.67
C HIS A 75 11.21 -4.82 -0.06
N ILE A 76 10.76 -3.58 -0.23
CA ILE A 76 11.60 -2.47 -0.70
C ILE A 76 12.52 -1.98 0.41
N GLN A 77 13.80 -1.73 0.12
CA GLN A 77 14.75 -1.27 1.12
C GLN A 77 14.27 0.00 1.82
N LYS A 78 14.42 0.01 3.16
CA LYS A 78 14.22 1.17 4.05
C LYS A 78 12.79 1.69 4.16
N THR A 79 11.79 0.89 3.80
CA THR A 79 10.36 1.20 3.95
C THR A 79 9.72 0.51 5.16
N THR A 80 10.47 0.28 6.25
CA THR A 80 9.95 -0.38 7.46
C THR A 80 9.63 -1.88 7.28
N GLY A 81 10.08 -2.53 6.20
CA GLY A 81 9.79 -3.95 5.93
C GLY A 81 10.21 -4.92 7.03
N THR A 82 11.33 -4.68 7.72
CA THR A 82 11.77 -5.51 8.87
C THR A 82 10.72 -5.60 9.98
N LEU A 83 10.00 -4.51 10.26
CA LEU A 83 8.91 -4.50 11.25
C LEU A 83 7.75 -5.36 10.76
N ILE A 84 7.33 -5.17 9.50
CA ILE A 84 6.20 -5.87 8.90
C ILE A 84 6.46 -7.38 8.87
N GLU A 85 7.65 -7.81 8.44
CA GLU A 85 8.02 -9.23 8.41
C GLU A 85 8.07 -9.85 9.81
N ARG A 86 8.57 -9.10 10.81
CA ARG A 86 8.52 -9.55 12.21
C ARG A 86 7.07 -9.74 12.67
N ARG A 87 6.18 -8.81 12.34
CA ARG A 87 4.75 -8.85 12.70
C ARG A 87 4.00 -9.97 11.99
N LEU A 88 4.30 -10.23 10.71
CA LEU A 88 3.72 -11.32 9.93
C LEU A 88 4.16 -12.70 10.42
N VAL A 89 5.44 -12.86 10.77
CA VAL A 89 6.06 -14.18 10.94
C VAL A 89 6.37 -14.50 12.40
N LYS A 90 7.13 -13.62 13.08
CA LYS A 90 7.66 -13.89 14.42
C LYS A 90 6.61 -13.62 15.50
N ASP A 91 5.97 -12.45 15.47
CA ASP A 91 4.83 -12.18 16.34
C ASP A 91 3.62 -13.00 15.88
N GLY A 92 3.48 -13.18 14.57
CA GLY A 92 2.52 -14.07 13.92
C GLY A 92 1.13 -13.46 13.74
N LEU A 93 0.27 -14.25 13.10
CA LEU A 93 -1.11 -13.89 12.79
C LEU A 93 -2.08 -14.75 13.61
N VAL A 94 -3.29 -14.24 13.85
CA VAL A 94 -4.38 -15.04 14.40
C VAL A 94 -4.79 -16.08 13.34
N ASN A 95 -4.97 -17.35 13.76
CA ASN A 95 -5.33 -18.49 12.91
C ASN A 95 -4.35 -18.83 11.75
N LYS A 96 -3.20 -18.18 11.68
CA LYS A 96 -2.10 -18.52 10.77
C LYS A 96 -0.78 -18.49 11.54
N SER A 97 -0.28 -19.67 11.89
CA SER A 97 0.99 -19.81 12.59
C SER A 97 2.16 -19.98 11.62
N CYS A 98 3.31 -19.44 12.01
CA CYS A 98 4.61 -19.78 11.45
C CYS A 98 5.43 -20.44 12.55
N TYR A 99 6.25 -21.40 12.17
CA TYR A 99 7.06 -22.16 13.10
C TYR A 99 8.50 -21.65 13.11
N CYS A 100 8.94 -21.10 14.23
CA CYS A 100 10.21 -20.41 14.39
C CYS A 100 11.08 -21.10 15.45
N PHE A 101 12.01 -21.98 15.06
CA PHE A 101 12.96 -22.60 15.99
C PHE A 101 14.31 -21.91 16.00
N GLY A 102 14.49 -20.88 16.86
CA GLY A 102 15.80 -20.22 17.09
C GLY A 102 16.48 -19.61 15.85
N ARG A 103 15.84 -19.68 14.67
CA ARG A 103 16.39 -19.30 13.38
C ARG A 103 15.93 -17.91 12.98
N ARG A 104 16.73 -17.27 12.10
CA ARG A 104 16.34 -16.02 11.42
C ARG A 104 15.15 -16.21 10.47
N ARG A 105 14.86 -17.46 10.07
CA ARG A 105 13.79 -17.86 9.14
C ARG A 105 12.85 -18.87 9.81
N CYS A 106 11.55 -18.73 9.57
CA CYS A 106 10.49 -19.57 10.09
C CYS A 106 9.73 -20.29 8.95
N THR A 107 9.08 -21.40 9.25
CA THR A 107 8.28 -22.16 8.27
C THR A 107 6.82 -21.76 8.38
N CYS A 108 6.25 -21.17 7.32
CA CYS A 108 4.85 -20.73 7.27
C CYS A 108 4.05 -21.59 6.29
N ARG A 109 3.44 -22.66 6.80
CA ARG A 109 2.71 -23.65 5.99
C ARG A 109 1.25 -23.77 6.41
N THR A 110 0.38 -24.12 5.45
CA THR A 110 -1.03 -24.44 5.68
C THR A 110 -1.14 -25.79 6.39
N GLN A 111 -2.35 -26.15 6.82
CA GLN A 111 -2.63 -27.50 7.34
C GLN A 111 -2.30 -28.59 6.32
N ASN A 112 -2.42 -28.29 5.03
CA ASN A 112 -2.08 -29.19 3.91
C ASN A 112 -0.57 -29.28 3.63
N GLY A 113 0.26 -28.57 4.41
CA GLY A 113 1.72 -28.55 4.28
C GLY A 113 2.27 -27.57 3.24
N ASN A 114 1.42 -26.81 2.54
CA ASN A 114 1.83 -25.92 1.46
C ASN A 114 2.21 -24.53 1.98
N THR A 115 3.13 -23.84 1.31
CA THR A 115 3.61 -22.52 1.74
C THR A 115 2.55 -21.44 1.50
N TRP A 116 2.11 -20.72 2.54
CA TRP A 116 1.11 -19.63 2.40
C TRP A 116 1.72 -18.21 2.42
N LEU A 117 3.00 -18.07 2.75
CA LEU A 117 3.68 -16.77 2.84
C LEU A 117 5.08 -16.83 2.26
N VAL A 118 5.35 -15.95 1.29
CA VAL A 118 6.68 -15.64 0.75
C VAL A 118 7.12 -14.29 1.31
N SER A 119 8.17 -14.33 2.13
CA SER A 119 8.85 -13.18 2.72
C SER A 119 10.28 -13.58 3.12
N ARG A 120 11.13 -12.62 3.46
CA ARG A 120 12.49 -12.88 3.98
C ARG A 120 12.44 -13.76 5.22
N TYR A 121 11.49 -13.52 6.13
CA TYR A 121 11.40 -14.27 7.38
C TYR A 121 10.69 -15.62 7.25
N SER A 122 10.01 -15.91 6.13
CA SER A 122 9.39 -17.22 5.87
C SER A 122 10.20 -18.09 4.91
N THR A 123 10.38 -17.64 3.68
CA THR A 123 11.05 -18.38 2.60
C THR A 123 12.50 -17.95 2.39
N GLY A 124 12.97 -16.93 3.12
CA GLY A 124 14.24 -16.27 2.80
C GLY A 124 14.12 -15.42 1.54
N TRP A 125 15.27 -15.04 1.01
CA TRP A 125 15.40 -14.34 -0.28
C TRP A 125 15.19 -15.31 -1.46
N LEU A 126 13.97 -15.88 -1.53
CA LEU A 126 13.62 -16.97 -2.44
C LEU A 126 13.98 -16.69 -3.91
N CYS A 127 13.81 -15.43 -4.31
CA CYS A 127 13.98 -14.95 -5.68
C CYS A 127 15.10 -13.93 -5.84
N GLY A 128 15.99 -13.80 -4.85
CA GLY A 128 17.04 -12.78 -4.82
C GLY A 128 16.89 -11.85 -3.62
N LEU A 129 18.02 -11.25 -3.21
CA LEU A 129 18.07 -10.25 -2.14
C LEU A 129 17.25 -9.03 -2.54
N HIS A 130 16.19 -8.73 -1.78
CA HIS A 130 15.26 -7.64 -2.09
C HIS A 130 14.69 -7.72 -3.52
N ALA A 131 14.31 -8.92 -3.95
CA ALA A 131 13.71 -9.14 -5.26
C ALA A 131 12.57 -8.15 -5.56
N ASP A 132 12.67 -7.47 -6.70
CA ASP A 132 11.64 -6.54 -7.16
C ASP A 132 10.40 -7.25 -7.73
N LEU A 133 9.39 -6.50 -8.16
CA LEU A 133 8.17 -7.09 -8.70
C LEU A 133 8.43 -7.93 -9.97
N THR A 134 9.38 -7.52 -10.80
CA THR A 134 9.77 -8.24 -12.01
C THR A 134 10.40 -9.58 -11.63
N GLU A 135 11.37 -9.56 -10.72
CA GLU A 135 12.01 -10.78 -10.21
C GLU A 135 11.01 -11.73 -9.55
N LEU A 136 10.14 -11.21 -8.68
CA LEU A 136 9.17 -12.03 -7.96
C LEU A 136 8.13 -12.67 -8.89
N THR A 137 7.62 -11.94 -9.88
CA THR A 137 6.61 -12.47 -10.82
C THR A 137 7.19 -13.53 -11.76
N GLU A 138 8.48 -13.44 -12.11
CA GLU A 138 9.16 -14.46 -12.93
C GLU A 138 9.62 -15.71 -12.15
N CYS A 139 9.73 -15.61 -10.82
CA CYS A 139 10.43 -16.61 -10.01
C CYS A 139 9.55 -17.41 -9.03
N VAL A 140 8.58 -16.75 -8.36
CA VAL A 140 7.93 -17.31 -7.15
C VAL A 140 7.27 -18.66 -7.40
N ASP A 141 6.55 -18.81 -8.51
CA ASP A 141 5.81 -20.04 -8.83
C ASP A 141 6.73 -21.26 -8.95
N ASN A 142 7.72 -21.17 -9.84
CA ASN A 142 8.71 -22.22 -10.05
C ASN A 142 9.47 -22.59 -8.78
N LYS A 143 9.81 -21.61 -7.94
CA LYS A 143 10.55 -21.86 -6.69
C LYS A 143 9.66 -22.48 -5.61
N LEU A 144 8.40 -22.07 -5.49
CA LEU A 144 7.47 -22.67 -4.54
C LEU A 144 7.08 -24.09 -4.92
N ASN A 145 6.88 -24.38 -6.22
CA ASN A 145 6.66 -25.75 -6.69
C ASN A 145 7.77 -26.70 -6.23
N LYS A 146 9.03 -26.23 -6.27
CA LYS A 146 10.20 -26.99 -5.77
C LYS A 146 10.21 -27.13 -4.24
N ILE A 147 9.88 -26.07 -3.50
CA ILE A 147 9.86 -26.09 -2.03
C ILE A 147 8.76 -26.99 -1.47
N ASP A 148 7.56 -26.90 -2.07
CA ASP A 148 6.39 -27.67 -1.65
C ASP A 148 6.38 -29.09 -2.26
N ARG A 149 7.32 -29.38 -3.19
CA ARG A 149 7.43 -30.64 -3.95
C ARG A 149 6.12 -31.02 -4.66
N ARG A 150 5.35 -30.02 -5.07
CA ARG A 150 4.04 -30.15 -5.70
C ARG A 150 3.85 -29.03 -6.71
N THR A 151 3.35 -29.38 -7.89
CA THR A 151 2.86 -28.43 -8.88
C THR A 151 1.43 -28.06 -8.53
N LEU A 152 1.25 -26.89 -7.93
CA LEU A 152 -0.07 -26.38 -7.55
C LEU A 152 -0.36 -25.12 -8.32
N HIS A 153 -1.60 -24.98 -8.81
CA HIS A 153 -2.07 -23.70 -9.32
C HIS A 153 -2.36 -22.78 -8.12
N ARG A 154 -1.54 -21.74 -7.95
CA ARG A 154 -1.61 -20.82 -6.79
C ARG A 154 -2.05 -19.43 -7.21
N ARG A 155 -2.78 -18.77 -6.32
CA ARG A 155 -3.09 -17.34 -6.44
C ARG A 155 -2.09 -16.52 -5.61
N TYR A 156 -1.24 -15.76 -6.27
CA TYR A 156 -0.30 -14.86 -5.60
C TYR A 156 -0.93 -13.51 -5.26
N ILE A 157 -0.84 -13.13 -4.00
CA ILE A 157 -1.34 -11.86 -3.48
C ILE A 157 -0.14 -11.01 -3.07
N TYR A 158 0.30 -10.14 -3.97
CA TYR A 158 1.42 -9.24 -3.73
C TYR A 158 1.01 -8.06 -2.87
N PHE A 159 1.84 -7.74 -1.89
CA PHE A 159 1.69 -6.55 -1.06
C PHE A 159 3.05 -5.98 -0.66
N THR A 160 3.07 -4.69 -0.31
CA THR A 160 4.31 -3.97 0.02
C THR A 160 4.06 -2.86 1.03
N ILE A 161 5.10 -2.12 1.38
CA ILE A 161 5.03 -0.89 2.17
C ILE A 161 5.95 0.15 1.54
N LEU A 162 5.43 1.36 1.37
CA LEU A 162 6.14 2.51 0.80
C LEU A 162 6.53 3.49 1.90
N ARG A 163 7.34 4.49 1.53
CA ARG A 163 7.82 5.54 2.41
C ARG A 163 8.12 6.81 1.62
N ASP A 164 8.05 7.95 2.29
CA ASP A 164 8.57 9.23 1.80
C ASP A 164 9.94 9.03 1.11
N PRO A 165 10.07 9.41 -0.17
CA PRO A 165 11.26 9.14 -0.95
C PRO A 165 12.54 9.75 -0.39
N ILE A 166 12.46 10.94 0.20
CA ILE A 166 13.62 11.66 0.72
C ILE A 166 14.11 10.94 2.00
N ASP A 167 13.21 10.66 2.93
CA ASP A 167 13.53 9.93 4.16
C ASP A 167 13.99 8.50 3.88
N ARG A 168 13.39 7.85 2.88
CA ARG A 168 13.82 6.52 2.41
C ARG A 168 15.24 6.57 1.86
N PHE A 169 15.56 7.56 1.04
CA PHE A 169 16.90 7.76 0.45
C PHE A 169 17.95 8.08 1.53
N ILE A 170 17.67 9.01 2.44
CA ILE A 170 18.54 9.34 3.57
C ILE A 170 18.78 8.10 4.45
N SER A 171 17.72 7.33 4.75
CA SER A 171 17.84 6.09 5.53
C SER A 171 18.71 5.03 4.84
N GLU A 172 18.68 5.00 3.51
CA GLU A 172 19.50 4.11 2.69
C GLU A 172 20.96 4.54 2.71
N TRP A 173 21.25 5.81 2.45
CA TRP A 173 22.59 6.39 2.58
C TRP A 173 23.23 6.11 3.94
N GLN A 174 22.51 6.38 5.04
CA GLN A 174 23.01 6.07 6.39
C GLN A 174 23.32 4.59 6.60
N HIS A 175 22.56 3.69 5.96
CA HIS A 175 22.78 2.26 6.08
C HIS A 175 24.01 1.83 5.27
N THR A 176 24.18 2.40 4.08
CA THR A 176 25.33 2.18 3.22
C THR A 176 26.61 2.66 3.88
N ARG A 177 26.61 3.85 4.50
CA ARG A 177 27.75 4.34 5.31
C ARG A 177 28.22 3.37 6.38
N ARG A 178 27.32 2.52 6.89
CA ARG A 178 27.62 1.48 7.90
C ARG A 178 27.94 0.12 7.28
N GLY A 179 28.15 0.04 5.96
CA GLY A 179 28.61 -1.16 5.26
C GLY A 179 27.52 -1.92 4.48
N ALA A 180 26.30 -1.39 4.34
CA ALA A 180 25.28 -2.06 3.54
C ALA A 180 25.46 -1.79 2.04
N THR A 181 25.82 -2.83 1.27
CA THR A 181 26.09 -2.71 -0.18
C THR A 181 24.97 -3.29 -1.07
N TRP A 182 24.19 -4.25 -0.56
CA TRP A 182 23.23 -5.06 -1.36
C TRP A 182 23.81 -5.67 -2.64
N ILE A 183 25.13 -5.84 -2.71
CA ILE A 183 25.84 -6.28 -3.93
C ILE A 183 25.41 -7.67 -4.42
N SER A 184 24.83 -8.49 -3.54
CA SER A 184 24.28 -9.81 -3.89
C SER A 184 22.84 -9.78 -4.41
N ALA A 185 22.26 -8.60 -4.67
CA ALA A 185 21.00 -8.50 -5.39
C ALA A 185 21.17 -9.02 -6.83
N SER A 186 20.28 -9.91 -7.25
CA SER A 186 20.38 -10.56 -8.55
C SER A 186 19.96 -9.64 -9.71
N LEU A 187 19.04 -8.70 -9.45
CA LEU A 187 18.52 -7.74 -10.41
C LEU A 187 18.00 -8.42 -11.69
N ARG A 188 17.45 -9.64 -11.56
CA ARG A 188 17.06 -10.45 -12.71
C ARG A 188 15.88 -9.82 -13.44
N CYS A 189 16.01 -9.74 -14.75
CA CYS A 189 14.95 -9.32 -15.64
C CYS A 189 15.02 -10.17 -16.90
N ASN A 190 13.89 -10.70 -17.37
CA ASN A 190 13.89 -11.77 -18.38
C ASN A 190 14.81 -12.93 -17.99
N ARG A 191 14.80 -13.31 -16.70
CA ARG A 191 15.62 -14.38 -16.09
C ARG A 191 17.14 -14.19 -16.14
N GLN A 192 17.64 -13.03 -16.59
CA GLN A 192 19.08 -12.74 -16.68
C GLN A 192 19.46 -11.57 -15.78
N SER A 193 20.66 -11.62 -15.19
CA SER A 193 21.23 -10.48 -14.47
C SER A 193 21.71 -9.40 -15.45
N PRO A 194 21.70 -8.12 -15.06
CA PRO A 194 22.04 -7.04 -15.97
C PRO A 194 23.50 -7.14 -16.41
N PRO A 195 23.79 -7.01 -17.72
CA PRO A 195 25.15 -6.87 -18.21
C PRO A 195 25.90 -5.71 -17.54
N PHE A 196 27.22 -5.85 -17.38
CA PHE A 196 28.07 -4.83 -16.74
C PHE A 196 28.07 -3.48 -17.48
N LYS A 197 27.73 -3.46 -18.77
CA LYS A 197 27.52 -2.22 -19.54
C LYS A 197 26.33 -1.39 -19.06
N TYR A 198 25.31 -2.03 -18.48
CA TYR A 198 24.06 -1.40 -18.06
C TYR A 198 24.01 -1.15 -16.55
N TYR A 199 24.68 -1.98 -15.76
CA TYR A 199 24.77 -1.80 -14.33
C TYR A 199 26.14 -2.19 -13.80
N LYS A 200 26.72 -1.30 -13.00
CA LYS A 200 27.92 -1.55 -12.20
C LYS A 200 27.61 -1.15 -10.75
N PRO A 201 27.94 -1.97 -9.74
CA PRO A 201 27.81 -1.53 -8.37
C PRO A 201 28.64 -0.27 -8.15
N CYS A 202 28.10 0.70 -7.43
CA CYS A 202 28.79 1.97 -7.26
C CYS A 202 30.08 1.88 -6.44
N SER A 203 30.36 0.75 -5.76
CA SER A 203 31.69 0.44 -5.21
C SER A 203 32.79 0.44 -6.26
N PHE A 204 32.45 0.18 -7.52
CA PHE A 204 33.40 0.25 -8.64
C PHE A 204 33.46 1.63 -9.29
N PHE A 205 32.73 2.63 -8.77
CA PHE A 205 32.73 3.99 -9.29
C PHE A 205 33.75 4.83 -8.55
N ILE A 206 34.74 5.36 -9.26
CA ILE A 206 35.71 6.33 -8.77
C ILE A 206 35.19 7.72 -9.15
N ASP A 207 34.93 8.58 -8.15
CA ASP A 207 34.55 9.97 -8.39
C ASP A 207 35.83 10.80 -8.58
N ASN A 208 36.23 11.00 -9.83
CA ASN A 208 37.44 11.76 -10.19
C ASN A 208 37.33 13.27 -9.89
N ASN A 209 36.20 13.76 -9.36
CA ASN A 209 36.01 15.18 -9.05
C ASN A 209 36.24 15.53 -7.57
N ASN A 210 36.65 14.57 -6.72
CA ASN A 210 37.06 14.85 -5.34
C ASN A 210 38.58 14.65 -5.23
N ASP A 211 39.33 15.71 -5.55
CA ASP A 211 40.80 15.78 -5.44
C ASP A 211 41.33 15.84 -3.99
N ASP A 212 40.57 15.46 -2.97
CA ASP A 212 40.91 15.82 -1.57
C ASP A 212 41.11 14.66 -0.59
N ASP A 213 41.20 13.40 -1.04
CA ASP A 213 41.85 12.36 -0.23
C ASP A 213 42.32 11.20 -1.10
N GLY A 214 43.61 11.24 -1.47
CA GLY A 214 44.27 10.26 -2.34
C GLY A 214 44.47 8.88 -1.74
N ASN A 215 43.53 8.37 -0.92
CA ASN A 215 43.70 7.07 -0.27
C ASN A 215 42.40 6.39 0.19
N ILE A 216 41.42 6.22 -0.70
CA ILE A 216 40.34 5.25 -0.47
C ILE A 216 40.52 4.10 -1.43
N ASN A 217 41.06 2.98 -0.93
CA ASN A 217 40.86 1.66 -1.55
C ASN A 217 39.34 1.38 -1.57
N THR A 218 38.70 1.69 -2.70
CA THR A 218 37.23 1.68 -2.89
C THR A 218 36.64 0.28 -3.02
N THR A 219 37.06 -0.68 -2.20
CA THR A 219 36.35 -1.98 -2.17
C THR A 219 35.09 -1.91 -1.31
N ASP A 220 35.05 -1.00 -0.32
CA ASP A 220 33.93 -0.91 0.62
C ASP A 220 33.32 0.49 0.66
N TRP A 221 32.03 0.59 0.35
CA TRP A 221 31.19 1.80 0.49
C TRP A 221 30.98 2.28 1.94
N LEU A 222 31.89 1.89 2.83
CA LEU A 222 31.94 2.33 4.22
C LEU A 222 32.23 3.84 4.26
N ASN A 223 31.56 4.54 5.18
CA ASN A 223 31.71 5.97 5.39
C ASN A 223 31.49 6.89 4.19
N ILE A 224 30.85 6.42 3.11
CA ILE A 224 30.58 7.23 1.91
C ILE A 224 29.89 8.58 2.21
N SER A 225 30.41 9.65 1.62
CA SER A 225 29.81 11.00 1.75
C SER A 225 28.43 11.06 1.09
N MET A 226 27.57 12.02 1.48
CA MET A 226 26.28 12.22 0.82
C MET A 226 26.47 12.61 -0.66
N GLN A 227 27.47 13.43 -0.96
CA GLN A 227 27.73 13.91 -2.32
C GLN A 227 28.17 12.75 -3.23
N SER A 228 29.10 11.91 -2.79
CA SER A 228 29.54 10.73 -3.55
C SER A 228 28.38 9.73 -3.74
N PHE A 229 27.51 9.58 -2.73
CA PHE A 229 26.33 8.74 -2.83
C PHE A 229 25.32 9.28 -3.87
N LEU A 230 25.11 10.59 -3.94
CA LEU A 230 24.26 11.23 -4.96
C LEU A 230 24.87 11.18 -6.36
N ASN A 231 26.20 11.31 -6.47
CA ASN A 231 26.89 11.43 -7.75
C ASN A 231 26.98 10.11 -8.53
N CYS A 232 26.89 8.95 -7.88
CA CYS A 232 27.00 7.68 -8.60
C CYS A 232 25.80 7.50 -9.57
N PRO A 233 26.03 7.42 -10.89
CA PRO A 233 24.95 7.28 -11.88
C PRO A 233 24.25 5.91 -11.83
N TYR A 234 24.90 4.89 -11.28
CA TYR A 234 24.37 3.53 -11.10
C TYR A 234 23.73 3.31 -9.72
N ASN A 235 23.54 4.37 -8.92
CA ASN A 235 23.03 4.22 -7.56
C ASN A 235 21.58 3.72 -7.58
N LEU A 236 21.39 2.47 -7.17
CA LEU A 236 20.07 1.83 -7.08
C LEU A 236 19.14 2.48 -6.05
N ALA A 237 19.65 3.39 -5.21
CA ALA A 237 18.84 4.22 -4.34
C ALA A 237 18.01 5.26 -5.13
N HIS A 238 18.47 5.70 -6.31
CA HIS A 238 17.70 6.62 -7.16
C HIS A 238 16.42 5.94 -7.64
N ASN A 239 15.28 6.61 -7.46
CA ASN A 239 13.95 6.17 -7.89
C ASN A 239 13.66 4.69 -7.55
N ARG A 240 14.12 4.24 -6.36
CA ARG A 240 14.09 2.83 -5.96
C ARG A 240 12.68 2.27 -5.94
N GLN A 241 11.72 2.98 -5.34
CA GLN A 241 10.35 2.47 -5.20
C GLN A 241 9.68 2.32 -6.57
N THR A 242 9.91 3.28 -7.45
CA THR A 242 9.41 3.27 -8.82
C THR A 242 10.00 2.11 -9.60
N ARG A 243 11.34 1.95 -9.59
CA ARG A 243 12.01 0.84 -10.26
C ARG A 243 11.54 -0.52 -9.75
N MET A 244 11.48 -0.69 -8.43
CA MET A 244 11.15 -1.99 -7.83
C MET A 244 9.67 -2.41 -7.98
N LEU A 245 8.79 -1.46 -8.33
CA LEU A 245 7.38 -1.74 -8.60
C LEU A 245 7.05 -1.82 -10.09
N ALA A 246 7.91 -1.30 -10.96
CA ALA A 246 7.71 -1.38 -12.40
C ALA A 246 7.92 -2.80 -12.94
N ASN A 247 7.30 -3.10 -14.08
CA ASN A 247 7.64 -4.25 -14.90
C ASN A 247 8.83 -3.86 -15.80
N LEU A 248 10.03 -4.23 -15.39
CA LEU A 248 11.28 -3.89 -16.09
C LEU A 248 11.44 -4.71 -17.39
N SER A 249 10.86 -5.91 -17.47
CA SER A 249 10.92 -6.77 -18.65
C SER A 249 10.27 -6.11 -19.88
N ARG A 250 9.27 -5.26 -19.67
CA ARG A 250 8.63 -4.43 -20.72
C ARG A 250 9.36 -3.11 -21.02
N LEU A 251 10.40 -2.79 -20.25
CA LEU A 251 11.15 -1.53 -20.34
C LEU A 251 12.62 -1.79 -20.67
N GLU A 252 12.90 -2.87 -21.41
CA GLU A 252 14.25 -3.28 -21.82
C GLU A 252 15.21 -3.50 -20.64
N CYS A 253 14.67 -3.98 -19.51
CA CYS A 253 15.42 -4.30 -18.30
C CYS A 253 16.28 -3.10 -17.85
N TYR A 254 17.56 -3.31 -17.54
CA TYR A 254 18.42 -2.27 -16.96
C TYR A 254 19.09 -1.36 -18.01
N LYS A 255 18.75 -1.49 -19.30
CA LYS A 255 19.38 -0.72 -20.38
C LYS A 255 19.34 0.80 -20.13
N HIS A 256 18.25 1.29 -19.54
CA HIS A 256 17.99 2.71 -19.28
C HIS A 256 18.20 3.13 -17.82
N LEU A 257 18.93 2.34 -17.01
CA LEU A 257 19.09 2.62 -15.58
C LEU A 257 19.65 4.03 -15.28
N THR A 258 20.64 4.47 -16.05
CA THR A 258 21.27 5.79 -15.87
C THR A 258 20.33 6.92 -16.27
N GLU A 259 19.48 6.73 -17.29
CA GLU A 259 18.43 7.68 -17.70
C GLU A 259 17.32 7.79 -16.65
N TRP A 260 16.89 6.65 -16.08
CA TRP A 260 15.94 6.63 -14.96
C TRP A 260 16.45 7.32 -13.71
N SER A 261 17.77 7.42 -13.56
CA SER A 261 18.44 8.02 -12.41
C SER A 261 18.83 9.48 -12.62
N GLN A 262 18.61 10.04 -13.81
CA GLN A 262 18.92 11.44 -14.07
C GLN A 262 18.07 12.37 -13.18
N PRO A 263 18.68 13.40 -12.56
CA PRO A 263 17.94 14.36 -11.74
C PRO A 263 16.91 15.13 -12.55
N VAL A 264 15.73 15.36 -11.98
CA VAL A 264 14.67 16.19 -12.59
C VAL A 264 14.26 17.28 -11.61
N ASN A 265 14.47 18.54 -11.99
CA ASN A 265 14.24 19.71 -11.14
C ASN A 265 12.75 20.02 -10.94
N ASN A 266 12.38 20.45 -9.72
CA ASN A 266 11.00 20.76 -9.35
C ASN A 266 10.39 21.97 -10.07
N THR A 267 11.21 22.93 -10.52
CA THR A 267 10.77 24.17 -11.20
C THR A 267 10.38 23.97 -12.67
N THR A 268 10.61 22.77 -13.22
CA THR A 268 10.32 22.46 -14.63
C THR A 268 9.03 21.65 -14.74
N SER A 269 8.17 22.06 -15.67
CA SER A 269 6.88 21.41 -15.98
C SER A 269 7.03 19.90 -16.21
N LEU A 270 5.93 19.14 -16.18
CA LEU A 270 5.88 17.70 -16.47
C LEU A 270 6.55 17.32 -17.81
N THR A 271 6.79 18.30 -18.67
CA THR A 271 7.52 18.24 -19.93
C THR A 271 9.02 17.92 -19.80
N SER A 272 9.64 18.04 -18.62
CA SER A 272 11.06 17.71 -18.41
C SER A 272 11.32 16.23 -18.11
N ILE A 273 10.27 15.44 -17.84
CA ILE A 273 10.41 14.00 -17.61
C ILE A 273 10.59 13.31 -18.96
N SER A 274 11.69 12.59 -19.14
CA SER A 274 11.93 11.89 -20.40
C SER A 274 10.87 10.80 -20.65
N PRO A 275 10.58 10.43 -21.91
CA PRO A 275 9.63 9.35 -22.20
C PRO A 275 9.97 8.03 -21.49
N VAL A 276 11.27 7.75 -21.34
CA VAL A 276 11.81 6.55 -20.68
C VAL A 276 11.56 6.57 -19.17
N GLN A 277 11.74 7.73 -18.52
CA GLN A 277 11.39 7.94 -17.12
C GLN A 277 9.87 7.87 -16.89
N LEU A 278 9.09 8.45 -17.79
CA LEU A 278 7.63 8.41 -17.74
C LEU A 278 7.09 6.99 -17.89
N ALA A 279 7.68 6.18 -18.78
CA ALA A 279 7.33 4.77 -18.95
C ALA A 279 7.56 3.96 -17.66
N LEU A 280 8.69 4.19 -16.98
CA LEU A 280 8.97 3.57 -15.68
C LEU A 280 7.93 3.96 -14.63
N LEU A 281 7.63 5.27 -14.50
CA LEU A 281 6.64 5.79 -13.55
C LEU A 281 5.24 5.23 -13.82
N ASN A 282 4.81 5.19 -15.08
CA ASN A 282 3.50 4.68 -15.47
C ASN A 282 3.38 3.18 -15.22
N SER A 283 4.44 2.41 -15.49
CA SER A 283 4.53 0.99 -15.18
C SER A 283 4.37 0.74 -13.67
N ALA A 284 5.07 1.51 -12.82
CA ALA A 284 4.96 1.41 -11.37
C ALA A 284 3.56 1.79 -10.85
N LYS A 285 2.97 2.89 -11.34
CA LYS A 285 1.60 3.30 -10.99
C LYS A 285 0.57 2.25 -11.39
N HIS A 286 0.71 1.69 -12.59
CA HIS A 286 -0.15 0.61 -13.07
C HIS A 286 -0.06 -0.60 -12.13
N ASN A 287 1.14 -1.07 -11.81
CA ASN A 287 1.33 -2.23 -10.95
C ASN A 287 0.85 -2.00 -9.52
N LEU A 288 1.03 -0.80 -8.95
CA LEU A 288 0.51 -0.44 -7.63
C LEU A 288 -1.03 -0.55 -7.56
N VAL A 289 -1.69 -0.36 -8.69
CA VAL A 289 -3.15 -0.41 -8.83
C VAL A 289 -3.66 -1.81 -9.15
N SER A 290 -3.03 -2.49 -10.12
CA SER A 290 -3.56 -3.71 -10.75
C SER A 290 -2.94 -4.99 -10.21
N VAL A 291 -1.67 -4.96 -9.79
CA VAL A 291 -0.89 -6.14 -9.38
C VAL A 291 -0.73 -6.19 -7.86
N ILE A 292 -0.32 -5.09 -7.25
CA ILE A 292 -0.18 -4.96 -5.80
C ILE A 292 -1.57 -4.86 -5.19
N ARG A 293 -1.99 -5.94 -4.52
CA ARG A 293 -3.31 -6.05 -3.90
C ARG A 293 -3.51 -4.99 -2.83
N CYS A 294 -2.51 -4.86 -1.95
CA CYS A 294 -2.54 -4.03 -0.77
C CYS A 294 -1.16 -3.40 -0.54
N TYR A 295 -1.11 -2.20 0.00
CA TYR A 295 0.15 -1.62 0.48
C TYR A 295 -0.09 -0.71 1.68
N GLY A 296 0.96 -0.54 2.48
CA GLY A 296 1.01 0.44 3.56
C GLY A 296 1.91 1.62 3.23
N LEU A 297 1.86 2.65 4.07
CA LEU A 297 2.77 3.79 4.11
C LEU A 297 3.45 3.85 5.48
N SER A 298 4.76 4.01 5.50
CA SER A 298 5.60 3.96 6.71
C SER A 298 5.29 5.09 7.70
N GLU A 299 4.79 6.21 7.20
CA GLU A 299 4.37 7.41 7.92
C GLU A 299 3.07 7.17 8.69
N TYR A 300 2.27 6.22 8.22
CA TYR A 300 0.90 5.98 8.67
C TYR A 300 0.74 4.55 9.18
N LEU A 301 1.56 4.11 10.14
CA LEU A 301 1.61 2.70 10.56
C LEU A 301 0.29 2.16 11.13
N VAL A 302 -0.49 2.95 11.88
CA VAL A 302 -1.82 2.53 12.39
C VAL A 302 -2.77 2.26 11.22
N TYR A 303 -2.88 3.22 10.31
CA TYR A 303 -3.73 3.09 9.12
C TYR A 303 -3.25 1.98 8.19
N SER A 304 -1.94 1.80 8.07
CA SER A 304 -1.32 0.73 7.29
C SER A 304 -1.64 -0.64 7.86
N GLN A 305 -1.55 -0.81 9.18
CA GLN A 305 -1.98 -2.04 9.84
C GLN A 305 -3.47 -2.30 9.58
N TYR A 306 -4.30 -1.27 9.74
CA TYR A 306 -5.74 -1.37 9.49
C TYR A 306 -6.05 -1.81 8.06
N ILE A 307 -5.49 -1.14 7.04
CA ILE A 307 -5.69 -1.51 5.63
C ILE A 307 -5.16 -2.91 5.33
N LEU A 308 -3.94 -3.26 5.77
CA LEU A 308 -3.35 -4.56 5.47
C LEU A 308 -4.19 -5.71 6.02
N GLN A 309 -4.74 -5.58 7.23
CA GLN A 309 -5.62 -6.59 7.81
C GLN A 309 -6.91 -6.76 7.00
N LYS A 310 -7.55 -5.65 6.64
CA LYS A 310 -8.82 -5.64 5.89
C LYS A 310 -8.65 -6.15 4.47
N CYS A 311 -7.56 -5.75 3.81
CA CYS A 311 -7.31 -6.03 2.40
C CYS A 311 -6.74 -7.43 2.15
N LEU A 312 -5.92 -7.96 3.07
CA LEU A 312 -5.34 -9.30 2.99
C LEU A 312 -6.16 -10.36 3.75
N CYS A 313 -7.22 -9.95 4.45
CA CYS A 313 -8.02 -10.82 5.31
C CYS A 313 -7.17 -11.55 6.37
N ILE A 314 -6.29 -10.79 7.03
CA ILE A 314 -5.43 -11.29 8.11
C ILE A 314 -5.63 -10.46 9.38
N THR A 315 -5.27 -11.04 10.53
CA THR A 315 -5.23 -10.32 11.80
C THR A 315 -3.84 -10.47 12.40
N PHE A 316 -3.14 -9.35 12.61
CA PHE A 316 -1.85 -9.36 13.31
C PHE A 316 -2.07 -9.65 14.79
N LYS A 317 -1.15 -10.39 15.42
CA LYS A 317 -1.17 -10.56 16.90
C LYS A 317 -0.65 -9.34 17.65
N ARG A 318 0.14 -8.49 17.00
CA ARG A 318 0.79 -7.33 17.62
C ARG A 318 0.65 -6.08 16.77
N SER A 319 0.47 -4.95 17.44
CA SER A 319 0.36 -3.63 16.81
C SER A 319 1.67 -3.20 16.15
N PHE A 320 1.60 -2.48 15.03
CA PHE A 320 2.77 -1.87 14.41
C PHE A 320 3.40 -0.79 15.29
N ILE A 321 2.62 -0.20 16.20
CA ILE A 321 3.08 0.76 17.21
C ILE A 321 3.06 0.11 18.60
N GLU A 322 4.12 0.30 19.38
CA GLU A 322 4.23 -0.28 20.73
C GLU A 322 3.71 0.70 21.80
N PHE A 323 2.81 0.21 22.67
CA PHE A 323 1.97 1.01 23.57
C PHE A 323 2.72 1.72 24.70
N ASN A 324 3.88 1.20 25.15
CA ASN A 324 4.70 1.85 26.18
C ASN A 324 5.34 3.18 25.70
N LYS A 325 4.99 3.64 24.49
CA LYS A 325 5.34 4.94 23.91
C LYS A 325 4.12 5.86 23.71
N LEU A 326 2.92 5.47 24.17
CA LEU A 326 1.68 6.26 23.98
C LEU A 326 1.53 7.45 24.93
N SER A 327 2.20 7.46 26.09
CA SER A 327 2.35 8.69 26.89
C SER A 327 3.28 9.72 26.22
N PHE A 328 3.94 9.35 25.12
CA PHE A 328 4.92 10.15 24.36
C PHE A 328 4.57 10.29 22.87
N ILE A 329 3.27 10.28 22.52
CA ILE A 329 2.80 10.40 21.13
C ILE A 329 3.36 11.66 20.44
N GLN A 330 3.68 12.71 21.20
CA GLN A 330 4.19 13.96 20.64
C GLN A 330 5.68 13.94 20.26
N GLN A 331 6.49 13.00 20.79
CA GLN A 331 7.96 13.07 20.61
C GLN A 331 8.58 11.87 19.91
N ARG A 332 8.08 10.62 20.07
CA ARG A 332 8.81 9.44 19.54
C ARG A 332 8.34 8.89 18.21
N LEU A 333 7.18 9.31 17.70
CA LEU A 333 6.70 8.88 16.39
C LEU A 333 7.42 9.58 15.23
N MET A 334 8.15 10.67 15.49
CA MET A 334 8.80 11.49 14.44
C MET A 334 10.32 11.31 14.32
N TYR A 335 11.04 10.80 15.33
CA TYR A 335 12.51 10.66 15.23
C TYR A 335 12.93 9.29 14.71
N THR A 336 12.71 9.06 13.42
CA THR A 336 13.48 8.01 12.72
C THR A 336 14.93 8.46 12.58
N HIS A 337 15.89 7.53 12.46
CA HIS A 337 17.28 7.90 12.16
C HIS A 337 17.43 8.78 10.91
N ALA A 338 16.51 8.62 9.95
CA ALA A 338 16.47 9.44 8.75
C ALA A 338 15.93 10.85 9.04
N ALA A 339 14.91 10.99 9.88
CA ALA A 339 14.38 12.30 10.28
C ALA A 339 15.44 13.12 11.04
N ILE A 340 16.18 12.49 11.95
CA ILE A 340 17.32 13.12 12.65
C ILE A 340 18.43 13.52 11.67
N ALA A 341 18.70 12.68 10.67
CA ALA A 341 19.71 13.04 9.67
C ALA A 341 19.25 14.16 8.76
N ARG A 342 17.98 14.14 8.38
CA ARG A 342 17.34 15.14 7.52
C ARG A 342 17.45 16.53 8.13
N SER A 343 17.22 16.68 9.44
CA SER A 343 17.35 17.98 10.13
C SER A 343 18.77 18.54 10.10
N ASN A 344 19.78 17.71 9.86
CA ASN A 344 21.18 18.11 9.79
C ASN A 344 21.67 18.33 8.34
N LEU A 345 20.82 18.16 7.33
CA LEU A 345 21.17 18.38 5.91
C LEU A 345 20.70 19.77 5.46
N SER A 346 21.51 20.43 4.62
CA SER A 346 21.15 21.72 4.04
C SER A 346 20.04 21.58 2.99
N SER A 347 19.26 22.65 2.77
CA SER A 347 18.17 22.68 1.79
C SER A 347 18.65 22.34 0.36
N ASN A 348 19.85 22.77 -0.02
CA ASN A 348 20.47 22.42 -1.31
C ASN A 348 20.68 20.90 -1.46
N VAL A 349 21.13 20.22 -0.40
CA VAL A 349 21.30 18.76 -0.41
C VAL A 349 19.95 18.06 -0.49
N LEU A 350 18.95 18.54 0.25
CA LEU A 350 17.58 18.00 0.19
C LEU A 350 16.95 18.16 -1.20
N GLU A 351 17.22 19.28 -1.88
CA GLU A 351 16.78 19.50 -3.26
C GLU A 351 17.46 18.52 -4.22
N LYS A 352 18.78 18.33 -4.12
CA LYS A 352 19.49 17.31 -4.92
C LYS A 352 18.94 15.90 -4.70
N ILE A 353 18.65 15.53 -3.45
CA ILE A 353 18.00 14.25 -3.11
C ILE A 353 16.62 14.14 -3.75
N ALA A 354 15.82 15.22 -3.70
CA ALA A 354 14.50 15.25 -4.32
C ALA A 354 14.58 15.08 -5.84
N ASN A 355 15.55 15.74 -6.49
CA ASN A 355 15.71 15.71 -7.95
C ASN A 355 16.07 14.31 -8.45
N VAL A 356 16.99 13.58 -7.79
CA VAL A 356 17.33 12.19 -8.17
C VAL A 356 16.26 11.16 -7.80
N ASN A 357 15.32 11.53 -6.91
CA ASN A 357 14.18 10.69 -6.52
C ASN A 357 12.84 11.24 -7.04
N ARG A 358 12.86 12.03 -8.12
CA ARG A 358 11.66 12.70 -8.63
C ARG A 358 10.54 11.73 -8.99
N LEU A 359 10.85 10.58 -9.59
CA LEU A 359 9.85 9.58 -9.95
C LEU A 359 9.26 8.93 -8.70
N ASP A 360 10.07 8.66 -7.69
CA ASP A 360 9.59 8.18 -6.39
C ASP A 360 8.67 9.20 -5.72
N ILE A 361 8.94 10.50 -5.81
CA ILE A 361 8.04 11.56 -5.30
C ILE A 361 6.70 11.54 -6.02
N LEU A 362 6.71 11.46 -7.35
CA LEU A 362 5.49 11.40 -8.14
C LEU A 362 4.68 10.13 -7.87
N LEU A 363 5.36 8.98 -7.71
CA LEU A 363 4.75 7.71 -7.33
C LEU A 363 4.19 7.77 -5.91
N HIS A 364 4.94 8.31 -4.95
CA HIS A 364 4.52 8.39 -3.55
C HIS A 364 3.30 9.29 -3.39
N ASN A 365 3.28 10.45 -4.06
CA ASN A 365 2.11 11.32 -4.09
C ASN A 365 0.88 10.62 -4.68
N PHE A 366 1.05 9.84 -5.75
CA PHE A 366 -0.02 9.02 -6.31
C PHE A 366 -0.46 7.92 -5.32
N ALA A 367 0.48 7.25 -4.67
CA ALA A 367 0.23 6.21 -3.69
C ALA A 367 -0.52 6.74 -2.46
N GLU A 368 -0.20 7.95 -1.98
CA GLU A 368 -0.87 8.58 -0.85
C GLU A 368 -2.32 8.95 -1.18
N LYS A 369 -2.58 9.50 -2.37
CA LYS A 369 -3.94 9.77 -2.87
C LYS A 369 -4.77 8.48 -2.91
N LEU A 370 -4.21 7.43 -3.52
CA LEU A 370 -4.88 6.13 -3.63
C LEU A 370 -5.07 5.46 -2.26
N PHE A 371 -4.10 5.60 -1.35
CA PHE A 371 -4.17 5.08 0.01
C PHE A 371 -5.26 5.78 0.81
N THR A 372 -5.34 7.11 0.73
CA THR A 372 -6.39 7.93 1.36
C THR A 372 -7.77 7.48 0.90
N TYR A 373 -7.96 7.34 -0.41
CA TYR A 373 -9.22 6.86 -0.95
C TYR A 373 -9.59 5.48 -0.38
N ARG A 374 -8.65 4.52 -0.44
CA ARG A 374 -8.87 3.14 0.05
C ARG A 374 -9.18 3.14 1.54
N LEU A 375 -8.45 3.92 2.34
CA LEU A 375 -8.64 4.04 3.78
C LEU A 375 -10.05 4.53 4.12
N VAL A 376 -10.47 5.65 3.52
CA VAL A 376 -11.79 6.22 3.78
C VAL A 376 -12.89 5.24 3.41
N ARG A 377 -12.77 4.53 2.28
CA ARG A 377 -13.70 3.46 1.91
C ARG A 377 -13.80 2.41 3.02
N TYR A 378 -12.70 1.82 3.45
CA TYR A 378 -12.72 0.82 4.51
C TYR A 378 -13.35 1.36 5.80
N LEU A 379 -12.99 2.57 6.22
CA LEU A 379 -13.53 3.20 7.43
C LEU A 379 -15.05 3.42 7.36
N LEU A 380 -15.57 3.89 6.22
CA LEU A 380 -17.01 4.15 6.05
C LEU A 380 -17.83 2.87 6.11
N PHE A 381 -17.33 1.77 5.52
CA PHE A 381 -18.00 0.47 5.52
C PHE A 381 -17.75 -0.37 6.78
N ASP A 382 -16.81 0.00 7.65
CA ASP A 382 -16.51 -0.77 8.85
C ASP A 382 -17.61 -0.58 9.90
N SER A 383 -18.43 -1.61 10.15
CA SER A 383 -19.50 -1.59 11.15
C SER A 383 -18.99 -1.37 12.58
N SER A 384 -17.72 -1.69 12.84
CA SER A 384 -17.12 -1.50 14.16
C SER A 384 -16.72 -0.05 14.45
N LEU A 385 -16.72 0.82 13.44
CA LEU A 385 -16.38 2.24 13.58
C LEU A 385 -17.63 3.06 13.99
N PRO A 386 -17.60 3.77 15.13
CA PRO A 386 -18.71 4.60 15.58
C PRO A 386 -19.11 5.71 14.60
N MET A 387 -20.38 6.10 14.63
CA MET A 387 -20.93 7.09 13.71
C MET A 387 -20.27 8.47 13.82
N HIS A 388 -19.76 8.85 14.99
CA HIS A 388 -19.06 10.13 15.18
C HIS A 388 -17.73 10.22 14.42
N PHE A 389 -17.06 9.10 14.12
CA PHE A 389 -15.90 9.09 13.21
C PHE A 389 -16.34 9.03 11.74
N LYS A 390 -17.46 8.37 11.44
CA LYS A 390 -17.98 8.26 10.06
C LYS A 390 -18.56 9.56 9.53
N ARG A 391 -19.28 10.34 10.34
CA ARG A 391 -19.95 11.58 9.90
C ARG A 391 -18.96 12.59 9.26
N PRO A 392 -17.84 12.97 9.91
CA PRO A 392 -16.86 13.85 9.27
C PRO A 392 -16.30 13.27 7.98
N LEU A 393 -16.02 11.96 7.95
CA LEU A 393 -15.53 11.29 6.74
C LEU A 393 -16.55 11.36 5.61
N TYR A 394 -17.84 11.11 5.85
CA TYR A 394 -18.89 11.24 4.84
C TYR A 394 -19.00 12.66 4.29
N THR A 395 -18.97 13.68 5.15
CA THR A 395 -19.05 15.09 4.75
C THR A 395 -17.90 15.46 3.83
N VAL A 396 -16.67 15.12 4.22
CA VAL A 396 -15.47 15.46 3.43
C VAL A 396 -15.36 14.57 2.18
N TRP A 397 -15.85 13.33 2.24
CA TRP A 397 -15.90 12.41 1.10
C TRP A 397 -16.86 12.89 0.01
N ALA A 398 -17.99 13.50 0.37
CA ALA A 398 -18.89 14.14 -0.58
C ALA A 398 -18.19 15.32 -1.30
N TYR A 399 -17.37 16.09 -0.58
CA TYR A 399 -16.56 17.17 -1.16
C TYR A 399 -15.53 16.62 -2.18
N TYR A 400 -14.87 15.49 -1.86
CA TYR A 400 -13.95 14.84 -2.80
C TYR A 400 -14.62 14.51 -4.14
N TYR A 401 -15.84 13.98 -4.15
CA TYR A 401 -16.55 13.70 -5.41
C TYR A 401 -16.93 14.97 -6.19
N LYS A 402 -17.29 16.04 -5.48
CA LYS A 402 -17.70 17.30 -6.10
C LYS A 402 -16.52 18.06 -6.72
N TYR A 403 -15.37 18.07 -6.06
CA TYR A 403 -14.22 18.91 -6.43
C TYR A 403 -12.99 18.14 -6.89
N LYS A 404 -13.06 16.80 -6.95
CA LYS A 404 -11.94 15.89 -7.29
C LYS A 404 -10.65 16.18 -6.49
N SER A 405 -10.78 16.68 -5.27
CA SER A 405 -9.67 17.04 -4.40
C SER A 405 -9.67 16.21 -3.12
N ASP A 406 -8.58 15.49 -2.87
CA ASP A 406 -8.38 14.65 -1.69
C ASP A 406 -7.68 15.40 -0.55
N THR A 407 -7.22 16.63 -0.77
CA THR A 407 -6.54 17.46 0.22
C THR A 407 -7.32 17.55 1.54
N PRO A 408 -8.64 17.83 1.55
CA PRO A 408 -9.39 17.88 2.81
C PRO A 408 -9.44 16.55 3.57
N LEU A 409 -9.48 15.41 2.85
CA LEU A 409 -9.46 14.09 3.46
C LEU A 409 -8.09 13.79 4.08
N ARG A 410 -7.01 14.13 3.36
CA ARG A 410 -5.64 13.99 3.85
C ARG A 410 -5.39 14.84 5.09
N ILE A 411 -5.81 16.11 5.09
CA ILE A 411 -5.71 16.97 6.28
C ILE A 411 -6.49 16.38 7.45
N LEU A 412 -7.73 15.92 7.22
CA LEU A 412 -8.54 15.32 8.28
C LEU A 412 -7.88 14.07 8.88
N LEU A 413 -7.31 13.20 8.04
CA LEU A 413 -6.76 11.91 8.48
C LEU A 413 -5.31 12.01 8.98
N PHE A 414 -4.50 12.92 8.46
CA PHE A 414 -3.03 12.94 8.61
C PHE A 414 -2.47 14.21 9.28
N SER A 415 -3.30 15.20 9.65
CA SER A 415 -2.86 16.51 10.21
C SER A 415 -1.92 16.47 11.43
N ASN A 416 -1.96 15.44 12.29
CA ASN A 416 -1.00 15.33 13.41
C ASN A 416 0.42 14.92 13.00
N LEU A 417 0.60 14.50 11.75
CA LEU A 417 1.83 13.87 11.28
C LEU A 417 2.59 14.79 10.29
N ILE A 418 2.04 15.96 9.96
CA ILE A 418 2.52 16.82 8.87
C ILE A 418 2.92 18.24 9.35
N ASP A 419 2.36 18.78 10.43
CA ASP A 419 2.68 20.14 10.88
C ASP A 419 3.75 20.15 11.98
N TYR A 420 5.03 20.23 11.58
CA TYR A 420 6.10 20.73 12.45
C TYR A 420 6.74 22.04 11.93
N ASP A 421 6.50 22.43 10.67
CA ASP A 421 7.19 23.59 10.05
C ASP A 421 6.39 24.90 10.04
N ASN A 422 5.17 24.96 10.58
CA ASN A 422 4.41 26.22 10.65
C ASN A 422 4.05 26.59 12.10
N SER A 423 4.82 27.52 12.68
CA SER A 423 4.63 28.11 14.01
C SER A 423 3.43 29.05 14.14
N ASN A 424 2.46 29.01 13.21
CA ASN A 424 1.22 29.79 13.27
C ASN A 424 -0.01 28.87 13.34
N SER A 425 -0.21 28.23 14.49
CA SER A 425 -1.36 27.37 14.76
C SER A 425 -2.64 28.21 14.96
N THR A 426 -3.54 28.20 13.96
CA THR A 426 -4.92 28.69 14.12
C THR A 426 -5.79 27.68 14.88
N ALA A 427 -6.91 28.13 15.48
CA ALA A 427 -7.83 27.28 16.24
C ALA A 427 -8.50 26.14 15.43
N ASN A 428 -8.46 26.19 14.09
CA ASN A 428 -8.94 25.10 13.23
C ASN A 428 -7.93 23.96 13.09
N THR A 429 -6.63 24.28 13.04
CA THR A 429 -5.52 23.30 13.02
C THR A 429 -5.52 22.42 14.28
N SER A 430 -5.84 22.98 15.45
CA SER A 430 -5.93 22.22 16.71
C SER A 430 -7.14 21.26 16.79
N ARG A 431 -8.24 21.56 16.08
CA ARG A 431 -9.41 20.66 16.02
C ARG A 431 -9.21 19.52 15.01
N LEU A 432 -8.52 19.78 13.90
CA LEU A 432 -8.17 18.78 12.89
C LEU A 432 -7.14 17.78 13.43
N SER A 433 -6.11 18.28 14.10
CA SER A 433 -5.15 17.47 14.85
C SER A 433 -5.89 16.60 15.90
N SER A 434 -6.88 17.14 16.60
CA SER A 434 -7.73 16.35 17.52
C SER A 434 -8.50 15.19 16.84
N PHE A 435 -8.98 15.31 15.60
CA PHE A 435 -9.69 14.21 14.93
C PHE A 435 -8.77 13.04 14.57
N SER A 436 -7.69 13.33 13.83
CA SER A 436 -6.73 12.29 13.39
C SER A 436 -6.18 11.52 14.59
N TYR A 437 -5.90 12.21 15.70
CA TYR A 437 -5.34 11.62 16.91
C TYR A 437 -6.35 10.66 17.55
N ARG A 438 -7.59 11.12 17.76
CA ARG A 438 -8.66 10.30 18.35
C ARG A 438 -8.98 9.09 17.48
N LEU A 439 -8.98 9.24 16.16
CA LEU A 439 -9.20 8.11 15.25
C LEU A 439 -8.07 7.09 15.32
N ASN A 440 -6.80 7.53 15.29
CA ASN A 440 -5.66 6.64 15.44
C ASN A 440 -5.69 5.90 16.78
N LEU A 441 -5.97 6.61 17.89
CA LEU A 441 -6.13 6.01 19.21
C LEU A 441 -7.26 4.98 19.23
N PHE A 442 -8.41 5.32 18.63
CA PHE A 442 -9.55 4.41 18.52
C PHE A 442 -9.20 3.15 17.74
N LEU A 443 -8.61 3.25 16.54
CA LEU A 443 -8.22 2.10 15.73
C LEU A 443 -7.20 1.21 16.44
N THR A 444 -6.30 1.84 17.19
CA THR A 444 -5.29 1.19 18.02
C THR A 444 -5.93 0.41 19.17
N HIS A 445 -6.90 1.00 19.88
CA HIS A 445 -7.68 0.32 20.92
C HIS A 445 -8.60 -0.77 20.37
N LEU A 446 -9.23 -0.51 19.22
CA LEU A 446 -10.08 -1.47 18.52
C LEU A 446 -9.27 -2.72 18.14
N PHE A 447 -8.04 -2.53 17.67
CA PHE A 447 -7.11 -3.62 17.41
C PHE A 447 -6.84 -4.45 18.67
N ILE A 448 -6.50 -3.81 19.81
CA ILE A 448 -6.27 -4.54 21.08
C ILE A 448 -7.51 -5.33 21.51
N ARG A 449 -8.68 -4.69 21.49
CA ARG A 449 -9.90 -5.27 22.05
C ARG A 449 -10.53 -6.34 21.15
N LYS A 450 -10.40 -6.23 19.83
CA LYS A 450 -11.20 -7.02 18.88
C LYS A 450 -10.41 -7.76 17.80
N GLY A 451 -9.08 -7.61 17.71
CA GLY A 451 -8.28 -8.32 16.69
C GLY A 451 -8.80 -8.13 15.25
N SER A 452 -9.34 -6.94 14.94
CA SER A 452 -9.82 -6.45 13.63
C SER A 452 -10.46 -7.47 12.68
N VAL A 453 -11.80 -7.36 12.55
CA VAL A 453 -12.67 -8.16 11.67
C VAL A 453 -12.22 -8.13 10.19
N PRO A 454 -12.04 -9.27 9.51
CA PRO A 454 -11.76 -9.31 8.07
C PRO A 454 -12.96 -8.79 7.26
N VAL A 455 -12.71 -8.05 6.17
CA VAL A 455 -13.77 -7.64 5.22
C VAL A 455 -14.13 -8.86 4.37
N ALA A 456 -15.42 -9.10 4.12
CA ALA A 456 -15.86 -10.20 3.26
C ALA A 456 -15.19 -10.13 1.87
N GLU A 457 -14.66 -11.26 1.39
CA GLU A 457 -13.93 -11.36 0.12
C GLU A 457 -14.75 -10.88 -1.09
N THR A 458 -16.09 -11.02 -1.02
CA THR A 458 -17.03 -10.53 -2.03
C THR A 458 -17.03 -9.01 -2.18
N VAL A 459 -16.91 -8.28 -1.05
CA VAL A 459 -16.80 -6.81 -1.04
C VAL A 459 -15.49 -6.41 -1.72
N LEU A 460 -14.40 -7.08 -1.36
CA LEU A 460 -13.07 -6.84 -1.92
C LEU A 460 -12.99 -7.09 -3.45
N ILE A 461 -13.65 -8.14 -3.96
CA ILE A 461 -13.69 -8.47 -5.39
C ILE A 461 -14.52 -7.45 -6.19
N ASN A 462 -15.72 -7.12 -5.69
CA ASN A 462 -16.60 -6.15 -6.32
C ASN A 462 -15.96 -4.76 -6.38
N GLU A 463 -15.25 -4.39 -5.31
CA GLU A 463 -14.47 -3.17 -5.31
C GLU A 463 -13.37 -3.22 -6.37
N ASN A 464 -12.52 -4.25 -6.43
CA ASN A 464 -11.43 -4.32 -7.41
C ASN A 464 -11.89 -4.17 -8.86
N ARG A 465 -13.04 -4.76 -9.19
CA ARG A 465 -13.61 -4.67 -10.54
C ARG A 465 -14.04 -3.22 -10.85
N ARG A 466 -14.65 -2.54 -9.87
CA ARG A 466 -15.01 -1.12 -9.98
C ARG A 466 -13.76 -0.23 -10.07
N TRP A 467 -12.71 -0.57 -9.33
CA TRP A 467 -11.43 0.13 -9.31
C TRP A 467 -10.68 0.04 -10.64
N ARG A 468 -10.58 -1.14 -11.26
CA ARG A 468 -9.96 -1.29 -12.58
C ARG A 468 -10.65 -0.44 -13.64
N LYS A 469 -12.00 -0.40 -13.62
CA LYS A 469 -12.79 0.41 -14.56
C LYS A 469 -12.60 1.92 -14.34
N LYS A 470 -12.46 2.37 -13.09
CA LYS A 470 -12.29 3.80 -12.77
C LYS A 470 -10.86 4.31 -12.98
N LEU A 471 -9.84 3.51 -12.67
CA LEU A 471 -8.44 3.87 -12.96
C LEU A 471 -8.10 3.87 -14.44
N ALA A 472 -8.74 3.01 -15.24
CA ALA A 472 -8.65 3.08 -16.69
C ALA A 472 -9.27 4.37 -17.26
N TYR A 473 -10.18 5.01 -16.51
CA TYR A 473 -10.79 6.29 -16.86
C TYR A 473 -9.92 7.47 -16.42
N ASP A 474 -9.39 7.46 -15.19
CA ASP A 474 -8.57 8.55 -14.63
C ASP A 474 -7.13 8.61 -15.20
N LEU A 475 -6.64 7.56 -15.88
CA LEU A 475 -5.36 7.56 -16.60
C LEU A 475 -5.49 7.83 -18.12
N LYS A 476 -6.73 8.02 -18.61
CA LYS A 476 -7.02 8.44 -19.99
C LYS A 476 -7.28 9.96 -20.11
N ALA A 477 -7.32 10.67 -18.99
CA ALA A 477 -7.33 12.12 -18.89
C ALA A 477 -5.97 12.59 -18.36
#